data_AF-A0A9W9YJR2-F1
#
_entry.id   AF-A0A9W9YJR2-F1
#
_cell.length_a   1.000
_cell.length_b   1.000
_cell.length_c   1.000
_cell.angle_alpha   90.00
_cell.angle_beta   90.00
_cell.angle_gamma   90.00
#
_symmetry.space_group_name_H-M   'P 1'
#
loop_
_entity.id
_entity.type
_entity.pdbx_description
1 polymer ?
#
loop_
_entity_poly.entity_id
_entity_poly.type
_entity_poly.pdbx_seq_one_letter_code
_entity_poly.pdbx_strand_id
1 'polypeptide(L)' 'MGTFLSVGKGSSEPSIFLEMKYSGAKESDSSPLIFVGKGVTFDSGGISIKPAAGMGLMKADMGGPLQSVQLLKP' A
#
# COMPACT_ATOMS: atom_id res chain seq x y z
N MET A 1 -7.27 12.23 -5.46
CA MET A 1 -5.95 11.57 -5.54
C MET A 1 -5.62 11.19 -6.99
N GLY A 2 -5.34 12.16 -7.86
CA GLY A 2 -5.17 11.91 -9.31
C GLY A 2 -3.99 10.99 -9.65
N THR A 3 -2.83 11.20 -9.00
CA THR A 3 -1.63 10.39 -9.21
C THR A 3 -1.84 8.92 -8.83
N PHE A 4 -2.50 8.65 -7.70
CA PHE A 4 -2.82 7.28 -7.27
C PHE A 4 -3.69 6.54 -8.29
N LEU A 5 -4.79 7.18 -8.72
CA LEU A 5 -5.68 6.60 -9.74
C LEU A 5 -4.98 6.43 -11.09
N SER A 6 -4.04 7.30 -11.44
CA SER A 6 -3.29 7.21 -12.70
C SER A 6 -2.39 5.98 -12.80
N VAL A 7 -1.95 5.43 -11.66
CA VAL A 7 -1.16 4.19 -11.61
C VAL A 7 -2.09 2.98 -11.76
N GLY A 8 -3.20 2.97 -11.02
CA GLY A 8 -4.13 1.84 -11.00
C GLY A 8 -5.00 1.69 -12.25
N LYS A 9 -5.26 2.77 -13.00
CA LYS A 9 -6.11 2.74 -14.21
C LYS A 9 -5.66 1.74 -15.30
N GLY A 10 -4.40 1.31 -15.27
CA GLY A 10 -3.86 0.34 -16.22
C GLY A 10 -4.19 -1.12 -15.88
N SER A 11 -4.77 -1.38 -14.69
CA SER A 11 -5.18 -2.70 -14.23
C SER A 11 -6.69 -2.88 -14.38
N SER A 12 -7.14 -4.12 -14.61
CA SER A 12 -8.55 -4.49 -14.47
C SER A 12 -8.97 -4.62 -13.00
N GLU A 13 -8.01 -4.76 -12.09
CA GLU A 13 -8.26 -4.82 -10.65
C GLU A 13 -8.48 -3.40 -10.10
N PRO A 14 -9.59 -3.14 -9.37
CA PRO A 14 -9.89 -1.82 -8.84
C PRO A 14 -8.86 -1.34 -7.81
N SER A 15 -8.57 -0.03 -7.83
CA SER A 15 -7.72 0.59 -6.81
C SER A 15 -8.50 0.86 -5.53
N ILE A 16 -7.93 0.46 -4.39
CA ILE A 16 -8.52 0.64 -3.05
C ILE A 16 -7.60 1.50 -2.19
N PHE A 17 -8.17 2.36 -1.36
CA PHE A 17 -7.45 3.10 -0.33
C PHE A 17 -7.80 2.54 1.05
N LEU A 18 -6.82 1.93 1.72
CA LEU A 18 -7.01 1.34 3.06
C LEU A 18 -6.68 2.37 4.14
N GLU A 19 -7.64 2.67 4.99
CA GLU A 19 -7.48 3.46 6.21
C GLU A 19 -7.81 2.58 7.42
N MET A 20 -6.90 2.50 8.38
CA MET A 20 -7.10 1.78 9.64
C MET A 20 -6.76 2.68 10.82
N LYS A 21 -7.55 2.59 11.88
CA LYS A 21 -7.39 3.39 13.09
C LYS A 21 -7.26 2.48 14.30
N TYR A 22 -6.21 2.70 15.07
CA TYR A 22 -6.02 2.07 16.38
C TYR A 22 -6.10 3.17 17.46
N SER A 23 -7.05 3.01 18.38
CA SER A 23 -7.31 3.99 19.45
C SER A 23 -6.83 3.46 20.81
N GLY A 24 -5.53 3.19 20.92
CA GLY A 24 -4.91 2.67 22.15
C GLY A 24 -4.33 3.73 23.09
N ALA A 25 -4.45 5.02 22.74
CA ALA A 25 -3.97 6.10 23.59
C ALA A 25 -4.84 6.21 24.85
N LYS A 26 -4.22 6.46 26.01
CA LYS A 26 -4.94 6.68 27.28
C LYS A 26 -5.71 8.01 27.29
N GLU A 27 -5.17 9.02 26.60
CA GLU A 27 -5.80 10.33 26.47
C GLU A 27 -6.46 10.43 25.09
N SER A 28 -7.73 10.82 25.06
CA SER A 28 -8.53 10.89 23.83
C SER A 28 -8.07 11.96 22.85
N ASP A 29 -7.27 12.94 23.29
CA ASP A 29 -6.79 14.07 22.49
C ASP A 29 -5.31 13.94 22.08
N SER A 30 -4.74 12.73 22.23
CA SER A 30 -3.38 12.45 21.78
C SER A 30 -3.28 12.55 20.26
N SER A 31 -2.32 13.32 19.76
CA SER A 31 -1.99 13.36 18.33
C SER A 31 -1.65 11.96 17.81
N PRO A 32 -2.30 11.48 16.73
CA PRO A 32 -2.06 10.14 16.22
C PRO A 32 -0.72 10.03 15.50
N LEU A 33 -0.06 8.87 15.63
CA LEU A 33 1.02 8.47 14.73
C LEU A 33 0.41 7.87 13.46
N ILE A 34 0.87 8.34 12.30
CA ILE A 34 0.36 7.90 11.00
C ILE A 34 1.42 7.09 10.28
N PHE A 35 1.06 5.87 9.88
CA PHE A 35 1.86 5.03 8.99
C PHE A 35 1.25 5.07 7.59
N VAL A 36 2.10 5.28 6.58
CA VAL A 36 1.70 5.26 5.17
C VAL A 36 2.58 4.25 4.45
N GLY A 37 1.96 3.29 3.77
CA GLY A 37 2.65 2.26 3.01
C GLY A 37 2.31 2.28 1.52
N LYS A 38 3.27 1.95 0.67
CA LYS A 38 3.06 1.69 -0.76
C LYS A 38 2.34 0.34 -0.97
N GLY A 39 1.12 0.36 -1.50
CA GLY A 39 0.28 -0.83 -1.69
C GLY A 39 0.18 -1.33 -3.13
N VAL A 40 1.30 -1.47 -3.84
CA VAL A 40 1.28 -2.05 -5.20
C VAL A 40 1.32 -3.56 -5.08
N THR A 41 0.18 -4.23 -5.29
CA THR A 41 0.04 -5.68 -5.10
C THR A 41 0.85 -6.49 -6.13
N PHE A 42 1.11 -5.92 -7.31
CA PHE A 42 2.05 -6.42 -8.29
C PHE A 42 2.54 -5.28 -9.19
N ASP A 43 3.86 -5.18 -9.38
CA ASP A 43 4.48 -4.15 -10.23
C ASP A 43 5.10 -4.75 -11.51
N SER A 44 4.36 -4.68 -12.62
CA SER A 44 4.90 -5.04 -13.94
C SER A 44 5.82 -3.96 -14.53
N GLY A 45 5.82 -2.75 -13.97
CA GLY A 45 6.43 -1.53 -14.53
C GLY A 45 5.48 -0.69 -15.39
N GLY A 46 4.30 -1.20 -15.77
CA GLY A 46 3.36 -0.51 -16.65
C GLY A 46 3.85 -0.46 -18.11
N ILE A 47 3.65 0.68 -18.78
CA ILE A 47 4.17 0.88 -20.16
C ILE A 47 5.69 0.73 -20.20
N SER A 48 6.39 1.18 -19.15
CA SER A 48 7.81 0.93 -18.93
C SER A 48 8.00 -0.45 -18.31
N ILE A 49 7.71 -1.49 -19.09
CA ILE A 49 7.67 -2.88 -18.63
C ILE A 49 9.02 -3.34 -18.07
N LYS A 50 8.98 -4.05 -16.95
CA LYS A 50 10.16 -4.71 -16.37
C LYS A 50 10.56 -5.94 -17.19
N PRO A 51 11.84 -6.36 -17.15
CA PRO A 51 12.26 -7.65 -17.70
C PRO A 51 11.57 -8.84 -17.01
N ALA A 52 11.44 -9.96 -17.72
CA ALA A 52 10.83 -11.18 -17.15
C ALA A 52 11.62 -11.75 -15.96
N ALA A 53 12.96 -11.64 -15.99
CA ALA A 53 13.82 -12.10 -14.91
C ALA A 53 13.50 -11.35 -13.61
N GLY A 54 13.10 -12.08 -12.56
CA GLY A 54 12.77 -11.49 -11.26
C GLY A 54 11.39 -10.85 -11.16
N MET A 55 10.60 -10.77 -12.24
CA MET A 55 9.26 -10.17 -12.22
C MET A 55 8.31 -10.84 -11.22
N GLY A 56 8.45 -12.16 -11.00
CA GLY A 56 7.68 -12.90 -10.01
C GLY A 56 7.87 -12.42 -8.56
N LEU A 57 8.96 -11.69 -8.26
CA LEU A 57 9.20 -11.09 -6.95
C LEU A 57 8.41 -9.79 -6.74
N MET A 58 7.92 -9.15 -7.81
CA MET A 58 7.20 -7.88 -7.74
C MET A 58 5.80 -8.00 -7.10
N LYS A 59 5.35 -9.22 -6.79
CA LYS A 59 4.22 -9.46 -5.88
C LYS A 59 4.47 -8.94 -4.45
N ALA A 60 5.73 -8.68 -4.09
CA ALA A 60 6.13 -8.15 -2.79
C ALA A 60 6.22 -6.61 -2.76
N ASP A 61 5.81 -5.92 -3.82
CA ASP A 61 5.86 -4.44 -3.91
C ASP A 61 4.78 -3.72 -3.06
N MET A 62 4.14 -4.49 -2.17
CA MET A 62 3.17 -4.10 -1.15
C MET A 62 3.66 -4.32 0.29
N GLY A 63 4.97 -4.54 0.50
CA GLY A 63 5.52 -4.87 1.82
C GLY A 63 5.27 -3.80 2.89
N GLY A 64 5.21 -2.51 2.52
CA GLY A 64 5.01 -1.40 3.45
C GLY A 64 3.66 -1.43 4.20
N PRO A 65 2.51 -1.51 3.49
CA PRO A 65 1.20 -1.67 4.11
C PRO A 65 1.10 -2.93 4.95
N LEU A 66 1.68 -4.06 4.51
CA LEU A 66 1.66 -5.29 5.29
C LEU A 66 2.33 -5.12 6.66
N GLN A 67 3.49 -4.47 6.67
CA GLN A 67 4.20 -4.17 7.92
C GLN A 67 3.40 -3.18 8.79
N SER A 68 2.83 -2.14 8.20
CA SER A 68 2.00 -1.15 8.91
C SER A 68 0.77 -1.80 9.56
N VAL A 69 0.08 -2.66 8.81
CA VAL A 69 -1.05 -3.44 9.31
C VAL A 69 -0.61 -4.37 10.44
N GLN A 70 0.53 -5.05 10.30
CA GLN A 70 1.04 -5.96 11.30
C GLN A 70 1.38 -5.26 12.62
N LEU A 71 1.92 -4.04 12.57
CA LEU A 71 2.21 -3.22 13.77
C LEU A 71 0.95 -2.74 14.49
N LEU A 72 -0.18 -2.65 13.80
CA LEU A 72 -1.45 -2.20 14.34
C LEU A 72 -2.35 -3.35 14.83
N LYS A 73 -1.92 -4.62 14.68
CA LYS A 73 -2.64 -5.76 15.25
C LYS A 73 -2.41 -5.81 16.77
N PRO A 74 -3.46 -6.06 17.57
CA PRO A 74 -3.34 -6.22 19.02
C PRO A 74 -2.56 -7.48 19.41
#